data_AF-A0A7L6CRW4-F1
#
_entry.id   AF-A0A7L6CRW4-F1
#
_cell.length_a   1.000
_cell.length_b   1.000
_cell.length_c   1.000
_cell.angle_alpha   90.00
_cell.angle_beta   90.00
_cell.angle_gamma   90.00
#
_symmetry.space_group_name_H-M   'P 1'
#
loop_
_entity.id
_entity.type
_entity.pdbx_description
1 polymer ?
#
loop_
_entity_poly.entity_id
_entity_poly.type
_entity_poly.pdbx_seq_one_letter_code
_entity_poly.pdbx_strand_id
1 'polypeptide(L)'
;MTGTTYDASRAARHAETPDSSDPERVARAAEATAFVSGNGKNPFAGLSRESLALITYDDSGLYTTNERRAAWEESYDQEYSWRKEVVAQAMAEYDSSGKLTDFFSSVLKHYETLPAIEQAQYPDNYAAKLQKWIDLDYNYFSNTVEGKGTPEDILSLQESLNVLKH
;
A
#
# COMPACT_ATOMS: atom_id res chain seq x y z
N MET A 1 11.75 -25.71 -18.09
CA MET A 1 12.83 -24.80 -18.53
C MET A 1 12.33 -23.37 -18.39
N THR A 2 12.52 -22.75 -17.22
CA THR A 2 12.05 -21.38 -16.91
C THR A 2 13.15 -20.49 -16.31
N GLY A 3 14.31 -21.06 -15.95
CA GLY A 3 15.42 -20.31 -15.35
C GLY A 3 16.20 -19.44 -16.34
N THR A 4 16.41 -19.90 -17.58
CA THR A 4 17.27 -19.21 -18.56
C THR A 4 16.71 -17.88 -19.07
N THR A 5 15.38 -17.76 -19.22
CA THR A 5 14.72 -16.52 -19.61
C THR A 5 14.59 -15.53 -18.46
N TYR A 6 14.38 -16.02 -17.23
CA TYR A 6 14.38 -15.21 -16.01
C TYR A 6 15.75 -14.54 -15.78
N ASP A 7 16.83 -15.32 -15.90
CA ASP A 7 18.20 -14.83 -15.68
C ASP A 7 18.64 -13.82 -16.76
N ALA A 8 18.27 -14.03 -18.03
CA ALA A 8 18.56 -13.10 -19.11
C ALA A 8 17.81 -11.77 -18.95
N SER A 9 16.55 -11.82 -18.51
CA SER A 9 15.74 -10.63 -18.22
C SER A 9 16.27 -9.85 -17.02
N ARG A 10 16.81 -10.55 -16.02
CA ARG A 10 17.45 -9.94 -14.84
C ARG A 10 18.77 -9.27 -15.22
N ALA A 11 19.61 -9.92 -16.02
CA ALA A 11 20.87 -9.34 -16.50
C ALA A 11 20.64 -8.07 -17.34
N ALA A 12 19.61 -8.06 -18.21
CA ALA A 12 19.24 -6.89 -18.98
C ALA A 12 18.81 -5.72 -18.07
N ARG A 13 17.97 -5.97 -17.06
CA ARG A 13 17.53 -4.94 -16.10
C ARG A 13 18.67 -4.41 -15.23
N HIS A 14 19.60 -5.26 -14.82
CA HIS A 14 20.80 -4.85 -14.08
C HIS A 14 21.77 -4.01 -14.93
N ALA A 15 21.67 -4.10 -16.27
CA ALA A 15 22.46 -3.31 -17.20
C ALA A 15 21.75 -2.03 -17.67
N GLU A 16 20.49 -1.80 -17.25
CA GLU A 16 19.79 -0.55 -17.56
C GLU A 16 20.51 0.63 -16.92
N THR A 17 20.73 1.67 -17.72
CA THR A 17 21.25 2.95 -17.24
C THR A 17 20.14 3.98 -17.38
N PRO A 18 20.05 4.94 -16.44
CA PRO A 18 19.05 6.00 -16.55
C PRO A 18 19.32 6.83 -17.81
N ASP A 19 18.27 7.32 -18.46
CA ASP A 19 18.37 8.28 -19.57
C ASP A 19 18.74 9.68 -19.03
N SER A 20 19.95 9.79 -18.49
CA SER A 20 20.52 11.02 -17.93
C SER A 20 22.02 10.92 -17.79
N SER A 21 22.72 12.01 -18.09
CA SER A 21 24.16 12.18 -17.82
C SER A 21 24.44 12.80 -16.45
N ASP A 22 23.41 13.08 -15.65
CA ASP A 22 23.56 13.63 -14.30
C ASP A 22 24.20 12.59 -13.37
N PRO A 23 25.38 12.88 -12.78
CA PRO A 23 26.08 11.95 -11.90
C PRO A 23 25.25 11.45 -10.72
N GLU A 24 24.39 12.29 -10.14
CA GLU A 24 23.55 11.90 -9.00
C GLU A 24 22.49 10.89 -9.43
N ARG A 25 21.94 11.06 -10.64
CA ARG A 25 20.97 10.13 -11.21
C ARG A 25 21.60 8.78 -11.53
N VAL A 26 22.79 8.78 -12.09
CA VAL A 26 23.55 7.56 -12.39
C VAL A 26 23.89 6.81 -11.10
N ALA A 27 24.35 7.52 -10.06
CA ALA A 27 24.65 6.94 -8.77
C ALA A 27 23.41 6.29 -8.12
N ARG A 28 22.27 6.99 -8.12
CA ARG A 28 21.02 6.47 -7.56
C ARG A 28 20.51 5.22 -8.29
N ALA A 29 20.60 5.18 -9.61
CA ALA A 29 20.22 3.99 -10.37
C ALA A 29 21.13 2.79 -10.06
N ALA A 30 22.42 3.04 -9.83
CA ALA A 30 23.36 2.02 -9.37
C ALA A 30 23.02 1.53 -7.94
N GLU A 31 22.67 2.43 -7.04
CA GLU A 31 22.20 2.09 -5.68
C GLU A 31 20.92 1.25 -5.71
N ALA A 32 19.94 1.60 -6.56
CA ALA A 32 18.72 0.83 -6.73
C ALA A 32 19.01 -0.58 -7.27
N THR A 33 19.94 -0.70 -8.22
CA THR A 33 20.39 -2.00 -8.74
C THR A 33 21.10 -2.82 -7.67
N ALA A 34 21.95 -2.20 -6.84
CA ALA A 34 22.60 -2.86 -5.71
C ALA A 34 21.57 -3.35 -4.67
N PHE A 35 20.56 -2.53 -4.36
CA PHE A 35 19.45 -2.89 -3.47
C PHE A 35 18.66 -4.10 -4.00
N VAL A 36 18.17 -4.03 -5.24
CA VAL A 36 17.40 -5.14 -5.86
C VAL A 36 18.24 -6.42 -5.99
N SER A 37 19.56 -6.29 -6.06
CA SER A 37 20.49 -7.42 -6.04
C SER A 37 20.77 -8.00 -4.64
N GLY A 38 20.25 -7.38 -3.58
CA GLY A 38 20.46 -7.77 -2.18
C GLY A 38 21.75 -7.24 -1.54
N ASN A 39 22.42 -6.28 -2.17
CA ASN A 39 23.75 -5.78 -1.78
C ASN A 39 23.76 -4.31 -1.31
N GLY A 40 22.60 -3.70 -1.09
CA GLY A 40 22.50 -2.28 -0.78
C GLY A 40 21.24 -1.94 0.02
N LYS A 41 21.12 -0.67 0.41
CA LYS A 41 19.89 -0.10 0.99
C LYS A 41 19.02 0.47 -0.12
N ASN A 42 17.71 0.50 0.11
CA ASN A 42 16.79 1.13 -0.82
C ASN A 42 17.10 2.64 -0.92
N PRO A 43 17.47 3.19 -2.09
CA PRO A 43 17.77 4.62 -2.23
C PRO A 43 16.55 5.52 -2.09
N PHE A 44 15.34 4.94 -2.12
CA PHE A 44 14.07 5.66 -1.95
C PHE A 44 13.48 5.53 -0.55
N ALA A 45 14.23 4.95 0.40
CA ALA A 45 13.78 4.77 1.77
C ALA A 45 13.34 6.09 2.41
N GLY A 46 12.14 6.10 3.00
CA GLY A 46 11.57 7.28 3.66
C GLY A 46 11.01 8.35 2.73
N LEU A 47 10.96 8.12 1.42
CA LEU A 47 10.22 9.00 0.51
C LEU A 47 8.71 8.92 0.80
N SER A 48 8.02 10.03 0.46
CA SER A 48 6.56 10.07 0.52
C SER A 48 5.93 9.10 -0.47
N ARG A 49 4.73 8.60 -0.15
CA ARG A 49 4.00 7.68 -1.03
C ARG A 49 3.67 8.29 -2.40
N GLU A 50 3.41 9.59 -2.47
CA GLU A 50 3.25 10.31 -3.74
C GLU A 50 4.54 10.26 -4.58
N SER A 51 5.69 10.55 -3.97
CA SER A 51 6.99 10.47 -4.65
C SER A 51 7.32 9.05 -5.09
N LEU A 52 7.04 8.06 -4.26
CA LEU A 52 7.24 6.64 -4.59
C LEU A 52 6.35 6.22 -5.76
N ALA A 53 5.08 6.61 -5.77
CA ALA A 53 4.17 6.31 -6.88
C ALA A 53 4.62 6.95 -8.20
N LEU A 54 5.11 8.21 -8.17
CA LEU A 54 5.66 8.85 -9.38
C LEU A 54 6.82 8.05 -9.97
N ILE A 55 7.66 7.43 -9.14
CA ILE A 55 8.75 6.58 -9.60
C ILE A 55 8.22 5.22 -10.06
N THR A 56 7.44 4.53 -9.22
CA THR A 56 6.93 3.18 -9.48
C THR A 56 6.15 3.08 -10.79
N TYR A 57 5.30 4.07 -11.07
CA TYR A 57 4.42 4.09 -12.24
C TYR A 57 4.97 4.92 -13.40
N ASP A 58 6.23 5.36 -13.35
CA ASP A 58 6.87 6.07 -14.46
C ASP A 58 6.94 5.18 -15.70
N ASP A 59 6.33 5.65 -16.80
CA ASP A 59 6.39 5.03 -18.12
C ASP A 59 7.22 5.84 -19.13
N SER A 60 7.74 7.00 -18.72
CA SER A 60 8.52 7.90 -19.58
C SER A 60 9.93 7.38 -19.88
N GLY A 61 10.41 6.40 -19.11
CA GLY A 61 11.80 5.92 -19.17
C GLY A 61 12.77 6.78 -18.35
N LEU A 62 12.23 7.72 -17.55
CA LEU A 62 13.03 8.52 -16.64
C LEU A 62 13.67 7.61 -15.58
N TYR A 63 12.95 6.62 -15.04
CA TYR A 63 13.48 5.70 -14.05
C TYR A 63 13.77 4.31 -14.65
N THR A 64 14.89 3.72 -14.25
CA THR A 64 15.22 2.33 -14.62
C THR A 64 14.24 1.34 -13.98
N THR A 65 14.15 0.13 -14.51
CA THR A 65 13.31 -0.93 -13.94
C THR A 65 13.68 -1.25 -12.49
N ASN A 66 14.96 -1.20 -12.13
CA ASN A 66 15.39 -1.42 -10.75
C ASN A 66 15.02 -0.25 -9.83
N GLU A 67 15.04 0.99 -10.34
CA GLU A 67 14.54 2.14 -9.56
C GLU A 67 13.04 2.03 -9.28
N ARG A 68 12.23 1.71 -10.30
CA ARG A 68 10.79 1.49 -10.13
C ARG A 68 10.49 0.35 -9.16
N ARG A 69 11.29 -0.73 -9.23
CA ARG A 69 11.20 -1.87 -8.31
C ARG A 69 11.54 -1.47 -6.88
N ALA A 70 12.62 -0.71 -6.68
CA ALA A 70 13.02 -0.24 -5.36
C ALA A 70 11.96 0.69 -4.75
N ALA A 71 11.41 1.63 -5.54
CA ALA A 71 10.32 2.49 -5.08
C ALA A 71 9.05 1.70 -4.70
N TRP A 72 8.72 0.66 -5.48
CA TRP A 72 7.60 -0.23 -5.17
C TRP A 72 7.82 -1.00 -3.86
N GLU A 73 9.03 -1.52 -3.62
CA GLU A 73 9.36 -2.24 -2.38
C GLU A 73 9.26 -1.32 -1.16
N GLU A 74 9.73 -0.07 -1.25
CA GLU A 74 9.54 0.90 -0.15
C GLU A 74 8.05 1.19 0.10
N SER A 75 7.26 1.42 -0.94
CA SER A 75 5.81 1.66 -0.79
C SER A 75 5.12 0.46 -0.13
N TYR A 76 5.49 -0.75 -0.53
CA TYR A 76 5.01 -1.99 0.06
C TYR A 76 5.40 -2.13 1.53
N ASP A 77 6.64 -1.81 1.90
CA ASP A 77 7.12 -1.90 3.28
C ASP A 77 6.41 -0.88 4.19
N GLN A 78 6.18 0.34 3.70
CA GLN A 78 5.37 1.36 4.38
C GLN A 78 3.93 0.89 4.58
N GLU A 79 3.29 0.37 3.52
CA GLU A 79 1.93 -0.19 3.56
C GLU A 79 1.82 -1.34 4.57
N TYR A 80 2.75 -2.29 4.50
CA TYR A 80 2.76 -3.45 5.37
C TYR A 80 2.91 -3.05 6.85
N SER A 81 3.78 -2.08 7.12
CA SER A 81 3.97 -1.56 8.47
C SER A 81 2.70 -0.91 9.01
N TRP A 82 2.07 -0.04 8.22
CA TRP A 82 0.78 0.58 8.56
C TRP A 82 -0.33 -0.47 8.77
N ARG A 83 -0.44 -1.47 7.89
CA ARG A 83 -1.45 -2.55 8.01
C ARG A 83 -1.31 -3.33 9.31
N LYS A 84 -0.09 -3.63 9.75
CA LYS A 84 0.10 -4.31 11.05
C LYS A 84 -0.36 -3.44 12.22
N GLU A 85 -0.03 -2.16 12.19
CA GLU A 85 -0.40 -1.21 13.25
C GLU A 85 -1.92 -1.05 13.34
N VAL A 86 -2.59 -0.84 12.20
CA VAL A 86 -4.04 -0.63 12.17
C VAL A 86 -4.80 -1.90 12.56
N VAL A 87 -4.31 -3.09 12.23
CA VAL A 87 -4.89 -4.36 12.71
C VAL A 87 -4.73 -4.51 14.22
N ALA A 88 -3.57 -4.16 14.77
CA ALA A 88 -3.37 -4.21 16.21
C ALA A 88 -4.30 -3.23 16.95
N GLN A 89 -4.49 -2.02 16.39
CA GLN A 89 -5.46 -1.04 16.91
C GLN A 89 -6.90 -1.56 16.81
N ALA A 90 -7.27 -2.18 15.70
CA ALA A 90 -8.59 -2.78 15.51
C ALA A 90 -8.89 -3.87 16.54
N MET A 91 -7.91 -4.73 16.84
CA MET A 91 -8.06 -5.76 17.88
C MET A 91 -8.25 -5.13 19.26
N ALA A 92 -7.49 -4.08 19.59
CA ALA A 92 -7.63 -3.39 20.87
C ALA A 92 -8.98 -2.65 20.99
N GLU A 93 -9.45 -2.02 19.91
CA GLU A 93 -10.78 -1.39 19.84
C GLU A 93 -11.88 -2.43 20.07
N TYR A 94 -11.81 -3.55 19.34
CA TYR A 94 -12.76 -4.64 19.46
C TYR A 94 -12.79 -5.21 20.87
N ASP A 95 -11.64 -5.51 21.47
CA ASP A 95 -11.58 -6.09 22.82
C ASP A 95 -12.11 -5.14 23.91
N SER A 96 -11.99 -3.83 23.71
CA SER A 96 -12.41 -2.82 24.70
C SER A 96 -13.87 -2.38 24.57
N SER A 97 -14.41 -2.35 23.34
CA SER A 97 -15.72 -1.76 23.06
C SER A 97 -16.68 -2.70 22.32
N GLY A 98 -16.16 -3.76 21.71
CA GLY A 98 -16.90 -4.60 20.77
C GLY A 98 -17.10 -3.95 19.40
N LYS A 99 -16.41 -2.86 19.07
CA LYS A 99 -16.59 -2.08 17.83
C LYS A 99 -15.33 -2.07 16.95
N LEU A 100 -15.48 -1.55 15.73
CA LEU A 100 -14.42 -1.36 14.73
C LEU A 100 -14.55 0.01 14.01
N THR A 101 -15.20 0.98 14.64
CA THR A 101 -15.48 2.31 14.08
C THR A 101 -14.18 3.09 13.86
N ASP A 102 -13.24 3.03 14.79
CA ASP A 102 -11.92 3.68 14.67
C ASP A 102 -11.04 2.97 13.63
N PHE A 103 -11.15 1.64 13.54
CA PHE A 103 -10.53 0.87 12.47
C PHE A 103 -11.00 1.32 11.07
N PHE A 104 -12.31 1.37 10.81
CA PHE A 104 -12.83 1.82 9.51
C PHE A 104 -12.46 3.28 9.21
N SER A 105 -12.44 4.14 10.23
CA SER A 105 -11.98 5.54 10.11
C SER A 105 -10.52 5.63 9.70
N SER A 106 -9.67 4.77 10.27
CA SER A 106 -8.24 4.70 9.93
C SER A 106 -8.02 4.22 8.50
N VAL A 107 -8.81 3.24 8.04
CA VAL A 107 -8.77 2.75 6.65
C VAL A 107 -9.24 3.83 5.67
N LEU A 108 -10.33 4.55 5.98
CA LEU A 108 -10.82 5.65 5.14
C LEU A 108 -9.77 6.75 4.99
N LYS A 109 -9.21 7.20 6.11
CA LYS A 109 -8.17 8.23 6.11
C LYS A 109 -6.94 7.78 5.30
N HIS A 110 -6.53 6.52 5.44
CA HIS A 110 -5.41 6.00 4.66
C HIS A 110 -5.73 6.00 3.16
N TYR A 111 -6.90 5.50 2.76
CA TYR A 111 -7.35 5.52 1.36
C TYR A 111 -7.32 6.92 0.74
N GLU A 112 -7.79 7.94 1.47
CA GLU A 112 -7.80 9.34 1.00
C GLU A 112 -6.40 9.92 0.80
N THR A 113 -5.38 9.36 1.45
CA THR A 113 -3.96 9.77 1.27
C THR A 113 -3.25 9.05 0.12
N LEU A 114 -3.89 8.05 -0.50
CA LEU A 114 -3.29 7.32 -1.60
C LEU A 114 -3.22 8.16 -2.88
N PRO A 115 -2.18 8.01 -3.70
CA PRO A 115 -2.14 8.57 -5.06
C PRO A 115 -3.33 8.09 -5.90
N ALA A 116 -3.79 8.90 -6.86
CA ALA A 116 -4.97 8.58 -7.68
C ALA A 116 -4.87 7.23 -8.42
N ILE A 117 -3.67 6.86 -8.89
CA ILE A 117 -3.42 5.56 -9.53
C ILE A 117 -3.57 4.37 -8.57
N GLU A 118 -3.32 4.59 -7.28
CA GLU A 118 -3.55 3.59 -6.24
C GLU A 118 -5.03 3.56 -5.82
N GLN A 119 -5.67 4.73 -5.67
CA GLN A 119 -7.11 4.80 -5.40
C GLN A 119 -7.95 4.11 -6.49
N ALA A 120 -7.52 4.19 -7.76
CA ALA A 120 -8.19 3.56 -8.90
C ALA A 120 -8.19 2.01 -8.86
N GLN A 121 -7.40 1.40 -7.97
CA GLN A 121 -7.40 -0.06 -7.76
C GLN A 121 -8.56 -0.52 -6.85
N TYR A 122 -9.20 0.43 -6.16
CA TYR A 122 -10.34 0.17 -5.29
C TYR A 122 -11.67 0.37 -6.04
N PRO A 123 -12.77 -0.25 -5.59
CA PRO A 123 -14.09 0.02 -6.15
C PRO A 123 -14.47 1.51 -6.02
N ASP A 124 -15.19 2.07 -7.01
CA ASP A 124 -15.62 3.48 -7.02
C ASP A 124 -16.35 3.94 -5.74
N ASN A 125 -17.00 3.01 -5.04
CA ASN A 125 -17.76 3.27 -3.81
C ASN A 125 -17.00 2.92 -2.52
N TYR A 126 -15.68 2.70 -2.57
CA TYR A 126 -14.91 2.23 -1.43
C TYR A 126 -14.95 3.21 -0.24
N ALA A 127 -14.66 4.49 -0.46
CA ALA A 127 -14.77 5.51 0.59
C ALA A 127 -16.18 5.61 1.17
N ALA A 128 -17.20 5.58 0.30
CA ALA A 128 -18.60 5.63 0.73
C ALA A 128 -19.00 4.40 1.57
N LYS A 129 -18.47 3.21 1.24
CA LYS A 129 -18.67 1.99 2.04
C LYS A 129 -18.01 2.08 3.41
N LEU A 130 -16.77 2.56 3.46
CA LEU A 130 -16.07 2.77 4.73
C LEU A 130 -16.83 3.77 5.60
N GLN A 131 -17.24 4.91 5.03
CA GLN A 131 -18.06 5.89 5.75
C GLN A 131 -19.37 5.29 6.26
N LYS A 132 -20.03 4.45 5.46
CA LYS A 132 -21.24 3.75 5.87
C LYS A 132 -21.00 2.85 7.09
N TRP A 133 -19.90 2.11 7.13
CA TRP A 133 -19.56 1.26 8.29
C TRP A 133 -19.17 2.06 9.52
N ILE A 134 -18.50 3.20 9.35
CA ILE A 134 -18.25 4.18 10.42
C ILE A 134 -19.59 4.68 10.99
N ASP A 135 -20.51 5.08 10.11
CA ASP A 135 -21.81 5.63 10.50
C ASP A 135 -22.68 4.61 11.23
N LEU A 136 -22.58 3.32 10.91
CA LEU A 136 -23.32 2.26 11.61
C LEU A 136 -22.92 2.17 13.09
N ASP A 137 -21.67 2.48 13.43
CA ASP A 137 -21.11 2.34 14.77
C ASP A 137 -21.47 0.98 15.41
N TYR A 138 -21.29 -0.09 14.63
CA TYR A 138 -21.82 -1.40 14.95
C TYR A 138 -21.07 -2.06 16.11
N ASN A 139 -21.82 -2.54 17.10
CA ASN A 139 -21.28 -3.26 18.24
C ASN A 139 -21.48 -4.76 18.07
N TYR A 140 -20.38 -5.47 17.87
CA TYR A 140 -20.30 -6.92 17.69
C TYR A 140 -20.61 -7.71 18.97
N PHE A 141 -20.45 -7.12 20.16
CA PHE A 141 -20.79 -7.78 21.43
C PHE A 141 -22.29 -7.77 21.70
N SER A 142 -22.94 -6.62 21.47
CA SER A 142 -24.39 -6.47 21.66
C SER A 142 -25.20 -6.88 20.43
N ASN A 143 -24.53 -7.04 19.28
CA ASN A 143 -25.14 -7.30 17.97
C ASN A 143 -26.16 -6.22 17.59
N THR A 144 -25.80 -4.94 17.81
CA THR A 144 -26.67 -3.78 17.56
C THR A 144 -25.96 -2.66 16.79
N VAL A 145 -26.74 -1.95 15.97
CA VAL A 145 -26.33 -0.68 15.34
C VAL A 145 -26.53 0.42 16.37
N GLU A 146 -25.44 1.05 16.83
CA GLU A 146 -25.51 2.14 17.81
C GLU A 146 -25.46 3.53 17.15
N GLY A 147 -25.16 3.58 15.85
CA GLY A 147 -25.14 4.79 15.02
C GLY A 147 -26.36 4.91 14.12
N LYS A 148 -26.12 5.06 12.82
CA LYS A 148 -27.14 5.28 11.76
C LYS A 148 -27.04 4.20 10.68
N GLY A 149 -28.18 3.73 10.20
CA GLY A 149 -28.26 2.79 9.08
C GLY A 149 -29.12 1.57 9.43
N THR A 150 -29.01 0.51 8.63
CA THR A 150 -29.74 -0.74 8.84
C THR A 150 -28.77 -1.91 9.05
N PRO A 151 -29.18 -2.97 9.78
CA PRO A 151 -28.34 -4.15 9.99
C PRO A 151 -27.97 -4.93 8.71
N GLU A 152 -28.64 -4.68 7.59
CA GLU A 152 -28.39 -5.34 6.31
C GLU A 152 -27.01 -4.98 5.72
N ASP A 153 -26.39 -3.91 6.22
CA ASP A 153 -25.13 -3.37 5.73
C ASP A 153 -23.90 -3.76 6.57
N ILE A 154 -24.11 -4.58 7.61
CA ILE A 154 -23.07 -5.02 8.54
C ILE A 154 -22.15 -6.05 7.87
N LEU A 155 -20.84 -5.87 8.06
CA LEU A 155 -19.85 -6.90 7.80
C LEU A 155 -19.69 -7.80 9.03
N SER A 156 -19.50 -9.10 8.81
CA SER A 156 -18.95 -9.95 9.86
C SER A 156 -17.59 -9.43 10.33
N LEU A 157 -17.16 -9.82 11.53
CA LEU A 157 -15.84 -9.45 12.05
C LEU A 157 -14.71 -9.87 11.08
N GLN A 158 -14.83 -11.06 10.48
CA GLN A 158 -13.85 -11.56 9.52
C GLN A 158 -13.83 -10.72 8.23
N GLU A 159 -15.00 -10.35 7.69
CA GLU A 159 -15.07 -9.49 6.51
C GLU A 159 -14.54 -8.09 6.78
N SER A 160 -14.78 -7.56 7.98
CA SER A 160 -14.27 -6.27 8.42
C SER A 160 -12.75 -6.25 8.40
N LEU A 161 -12.10 -7.27 8.93
CA LEU A 161 -10.63 -7.37 8.91
C LEU A 161 -10.06 -7.65 7.50
N ASN A 162 -10.87 -8.17 6.58
CA ASN A 162 -10.46 -8.44 5.20
C ASN A 162 -10.46 -7.19 4.30
N VAL A 163 -10.99 -6.04 4.75
CA VAL A 163 -11.03 -4.81 3.94
C VAL A 163 -9.64 -4.29 3.55
N LEU A 164 -8.60 -4.72 4.26
CA LEU A 164 -7.19 -4.44 3.97
C LEU A 164 -6.58 -5.33 2.88
N LYS A 165 -7.30 -6.29 2.28
CA LYS A 165 -6.70 -7.26 1.33
C LYS A 165 -6.67 -6.80 -0.13
N HIS A 166 -7.15 -5.59 -0.41
CA HIS A 166 -7.05 -4.93 -1.71
C HIS A 166 -5.64 -4.34 -1.91
#